data_AF-A0A9X8HA45-F1
#
_entry.id   AF-A0A9X8HA45-F1
#
_cell.length_a   1.000
_cell.length_b   1.000
_cell.length_c   1.000
_cell.angle_alpha   90.00
_cell.angle_beta   90.00
_cell.angle_gamma   90.00
#
_symmetry.space_group_name_H-M   'P 1'
#
loop_
_entity.id
_entity.type
_entity.pdbx_description
1 polymer ?
#
loop_
_entity_poly.entity_id
_entity_poly.type
_entity_poly.pdbx_seq_one_letter_code
_entity_poly.pdbx_strand_id
1 'polypeptide(L)'
;DVGLQDPTLTKMEIYIGDPTSIVLSNAWVSLAFVIDYWLSANTVSECILQISQIEDQVLFCKAVLYTCRSVWFSYFMLRYTTFVLKRYNLEHMVTPLDPTLVAIAVLVYAAPMVYLISTTSIMAVQHALWEPLISAAEKGQAIEIFLGVTMAFGAVPLWFSRLWTWCRNRQTKIRGPSHTIVKFSELNLLMFNDIKQRVAFHTFGLQRKFTPSQFEGGSLYALHKHNAKYNRMPLFSHRGSDCFVACYTASGLLKLKCRLSLWRCLDRIERDDDLCVRLCETKHKDCLSRLDGTACMTFQPTGPASQCVHRGVNASPWIL
;
A
#
# COMPACT_ATOMS: atom_id res chain seq x y z
N ASP A 1 -11.53 -7.99 26.62
CA ASP A 1 -12.60 -7.10 26.15
C ASP A 1 -12.01 -6.18 25.09
N VAL A 2 -12.59 -6.08 23.88
CA VAL A 2 -12.02 -5.32 22.74
C VAL A 2 -12.60 -3.88 22.72
N GLY A 3 -13.23 -3.45 23.82
CA GLY A 3 -13.92 -2.15 23.87
C GLY A 3 -15.27 -2.16 23.15
N LEU A 4 -15.70 -3.34 22.69
CA LEU A 4 -17.06 -3.59 22.25
C LEU A 4 -17.83 -3.91 23.52
N GLN A 5 -18.34 -2.88 24.20
CA GLN A 5 -19.08 -2.99 25.47
C GLN A 5 -20.46 -3.64 25.28
N ASP A 6 -20.49 -4.77 24.61
CA ASP A 6 -21.67 -5.57 24.38
C ASP A 6 -21.52 -6.85 25.22
N PRO A 7 -22.21 -6.93 26.37
CA PRO A 7 -22.08 -8.04 27.31
C PRO A 7 -22.57 -9.37 26.72
N THR A 8 -23.20 -9.35 25.54
CA THR A 8 -23.66 -10.57 24.86
C THR A 8 -22.57 -11.26 24.04
N LEU A 9 -21.43 -10.59 23.81
CA LEU A 9 -20.29 -11.14 23.08
C LEU A 9 -19.45 -12.04 23.99
N THR A 10 -19.26 -13.29 23.59
CA THR A 10 -18.55 -14.30 24.41
C THR A 10 -17.29 -14.85 23.74
N LYS A 11 -17.23 -14.86 22.40
CA LYS A 11 -16.09 -15.35 21.64
C LYS A 11 -15.67 -14.35 20.57
N MET A 12 -14.36 -14.14 20.45
CA MET A 12 -13.77 -13.27 19.42
C MET A 12 -12.74 -14.07 18.61
N GLU A 13 -12.86 -14.02 17.29
CA GLU A 13 -11.88 -14.56 16.36
C GLU A 13 -11.16 -13.39 15.68
N ILE A 14 -9.84 -13.32 15.83
CA ILE A 14 -9.01 -12.24 15.27
C ILE A 14 -8.21 -12.80 14.10
N TYR A 15 -8.39 -12.19 12.94
CA TYR A 15 -7.70 -12.50 11.70
C TYR A 15 -6.71 -11.38 11.42
N ILE A 16 -5.43 -11.65 11.65
CA ILE A 16 -4.36 -10.66 11.53
C ILE A 16 -3.93 -10.57 10.06
N GLY A 17 -3.91 -9.35 9.53
CA GLY A 17 -3.40 -9.07 8.17
C GLY A 17 -1.88 -9.23 8.07
N ASP A 18 -1.38 -9.32 6.84
CA ASP A 18 0.06 -9.46 6.62
C ASP A 18 0.78 -8.09 6.66
N PRO A 19 1.90 -7.98 7.38
CA PRO A 19 2.61 -6.71 7.53
C PRO A 19 3.44 -6.33 6.30
N THR A 20 3.40 -7.11 5.22
CA THR A 20 4.29 -6.95 4.06
C THR A 20 4.20 -5.55 3.46
N SER A 21 2.99 -4.99 3.28
CA SER A 21 2.83 -3.64 2.73
C SER A 21 3.50 -2.55 3.59
N ILE A 22 3.55 -2.74 4.92
CA ILE A 22 4.20 -1.81 5.85
C ILE A 22 5.72 -1.89 5.67
N VAL A 23 6.28 -3.09 5.61
CA VAL A 23 7.72 -3.32 5.44
C VAL A 23 8.19 -2.78 4.09
N LEU A 24 7.46 -3.07 3.01
CA LEU A 24 7.79 -2.63 1.66
C LEU A 24 7.68 -1.10 1.49
N SER A 25 6.81 -0.44 2.27
CA SER A 25 6.68 1.01 2.27
C SER A 25 7.73 1.75 3.12
N ASN A 26 8.59 1.03 3.86
CA ASN A 26 9.62 1.64 4.68
C ASN A 26 10.75 2.20 3.79
N ALA A 27 11.10 3.48 3.99
CA ALA A 27 12.11 4.16 3.17
C ALA A 27 13.50 3.54 3.27
N TRP A 28 13.90 3.13 4.47
CA TRP A 28 15.23 2.55 4.70
C TRP A 28 15.32 1.14 4.14
N VAL A 29 14.25 0.35 4.28
CA VAL A 29 14.21 -1.02 3.76
C VAL A 29 14.29 -1.00 2.24
N SER A 30 13.46 -0.20 1.56
CA SER A 30 13.49 -0.14 0.10
C SER A 30 14.81 0.41 -0.43
N LEU A 31 15.40 1.42 0.22
CA LEU A 31 16.72 1.94 -0.14
C LEU A 31 17.82 0.89 0.03
N ALA A 32 17.85 0.18 1.16
CA ALA A 32 18.86 -0.84 1.43
C ALA A 32 18.84 -1.96 0.39
N PHE A 33 17.66 -2.42 -0.03
CA PHE A 33 17.55 -3.45 -1.07
C PHE A 33 17.92 -2.95 -2.47
N VAL A 34 17.70 -1.68 -2.79
CA VAL A 34 18.20 -1.09 -4.05
C VAL A 34 19.72 -1.03 -4.04
N ILE A 35 20.32 -0.62 -2.93
CA ILE A 35 21.79 -0.61 -2.76
C ILE A 35 22.35 -2.03 -2.84
N ASP A 36 21.75 -3.01 -2.15
CA ASP A 36 22.12 -4.43 -2.24
C ASP A 36 22.12 -4.93 -3.68
N TYR A 37 21.11 -4.56 -4.46
CA TYR A 37 21.03 -4.92 -5.87
C TYR A 37 22.16 -4.28 -6.68
N TRP A 38 22.45 -2.99 -6.46
CA TRP A 38 23.54 -2.29 -7.15
C TRP A 38 24.91 -2.87 -6.81
N LEU A 39 25.15 -3.23 -5.54
CA LEU A 39 26.39 -3.88 -5.11
C LEU A 39 26.52 -5.31 -5.64
N SER A 40 25.41 -5.95 -5.99
CA SER A 40 25.34 -7.30 -6.58
C SER A 40 25.50 -7.31 -8.11
N ALA A 41 26.05 -6.25 -8.71
CA ALA A 41 26.17 -6.03 -10.15
C ALA A 41 26.62 -7.26 -10.95
N ASN A 42 27.75 -7.85 -10.56
CA ASN A 42 28.35 -8.98 -11.27
C ASN A 42 27.44 -10.21 -11.26
N THR A 43 26.86 -10.53 -10.10
CA THR A 43 25.94 -11.66 -9.96
C THR A 43 24.65 -11.43 -10.75
N VAL A 44 24.15 -10.19 -10.82
CA VAL A 44 22.99 -9.86 -11.66
C VAL A 44 23.30 -10.08 -13.14
N SER A 45 24.48 -9.64 -13.61
CA SER A 45 24.91 -9.86 -15.00
C SER A 45 25.01 -11.36 -15.34
N GLU A 46 25.58 -12.17 -14.45
CA GLU A 46 25.63 -13.62 -14.60
C GLU A 46 24.22 -14.24 -14.67
N CYS A 47 23.31 -13.83 -13.78
CA CYS A 47 21.94 -14.31 -13.80
C CYS A 47 21.20 -13.94 -15.09
N ILE A 48 21.43 -12.74 -15.66
CA ILE A 48 20.82 -12.36 -16.94
C ILE A 48 21.25 -13.31 -18.07
N LEU A 49 22.52 -13.71 -18.11
CA LEU A 49 23.01 -14.69 -19.09
C LEU A 49 22.42 -16.09 -18.84
N GLN A 50 22.29 -16.48 -17.57
CA GLN A 50 21.70 -17.77 -17.18
C GLN A 50 20.21 -17.89 -17.53
N ILE A 51 19.46 -16.78 -17.59
CA ILE A 51 18.05 -16.79 -18.03
C ILE A 51 17.91 -17.29 -19.48
N SER A 52 18.94 -17.10 -20.32
CA SER A 52 18.94 -17.63 -21.70
C SER A 52 19.20 -19.13 -21.77
N GLN A 53 19.67 -19.76 -20.69
CA GLN A 53 20.01 -21.19 -20.64
C GLN A 53 18.78 -22.03 -20.26
N ILE A 54 17.77 -22.04 -21.14
CA ILE A 54 16.48 -22.72 -20.92
C ILE A 54 16.64 -24.24 -20.78
N GLU A 55 17.74 -24.82 -21.29
CA GLU A 55 18.02 -26.25 -21.18
C GLU A 55 18.31 -26.68 -19.72
N ASP A 56 18.99 -25.84 -18.94
CA ASP A 56 19.22 -26.09 -17.51
C ASP A 56 18.13 -25.39 -16.67
N GLN A 57 17.08 -26.16 -16.39
CA GLN A 57 15.91 -25.68 -15.64
C GLN A 57 16.24 -25.20 -14.22
N VAL A 58 17.27 -25.77 -13.58
CA VAL A 58 17.65 -25.37 -12.22
C VAL A 58 18.35 -24.02 -12.25
N LEU A 59 19.30 -23.87 -13.18
CA LEU A 59 20.03 -22.63 -13.36
C LEU A 59 19.11 -21.49 -13.81
N PHE A 60 18.21 -21.79 -14.75
CA PHE A 60 17.15 -20.88 -15.16
C PHE A 60 16.27 -20.43 -13.99
N CYS A 61 15.72 -21.38 -13.21
CA CYS A 61 14.86 -21.05 -12.05
C CYS A 61 15.61 -20.19 -11.02
N LYS A 62 16.88 -20.53 -10.71
CA LYS A 62 17.71 -19.77 -9.78
C LYS A 62 17.93 -18.33 -10.27
N ALA A 63 18.23 -18.16 -11.55
CA ALA A 63 18.46 -16.86 -12.15
C ALA A 63 17.18 -15.99 -12.18
N VAL A 64 16.03 -16.59 -12.48
CA VAL A 64 14.72 -15.91 -12.41
C VAL A 64 14.42 -15.45 -10.99
N LEU A 65 14.54 -16.35 -10.00
CA LEU A 65 14.30 -16.02 -8.59
C LEU A 65 15.22 -14.90 -8.09
N TYR A 66 16.49 -14.91 -8.49
CA TYR A 66 17.43 -13.86 -8.12
C TYR A 66 17.09 -12.50 -8.74
N THR A 67 16.60 -12.51 -9.99
CA THR A 67 16.22 -11.31 -10.75
C THR A 67 14.91 -10.69 -10.24
N CYS A 68 14.06 -11.46 -9.54
CA CYS A 68 12.87 -10.92 -8.85
C CYS A 68 13.18 -9.78 -7.87
N ARG A 69 14.43 -9.67 -7.38
CA ARG A 69 14.86 -8.53 -6.54
C ARG A 69 14.72 -7.17 -7.26
N SER A 70 14.60 -7.14 -8.58
CA SER A 70 14.28 -5.91 -9.35
C SER A 70 12.96 -5.25 -8.93
N VAL A 71 12.04 -5.97 -8.28
CA VAL A 71 10.81 -5.41 -7.69
C VAL A 71 11.09 -4.28 -6.70
N TRP A 72 12.26 -4.30 -6.04
CA TRP A 72 12.63 -3.25 -5.09
C TRP A 72 12.76 -1.88 -5.75
N PHE A 73 13.07 -1.80 -7.04
CA PHE A 73 13.06 -0.53 -7.78
C PHE A 73 11.67 0.08 -7.84
N SER A 74 10.64 -0.75 -8.02
CA SER A 74 9.24 -0.35 -7.97
C SER A 74 8.86 0.18 -6.60
N TYR A 75 9.14 -0.58 -5.52
CA TYR A 75 8.80 -0.15 -4.17
C TYR A 75 9.56 1.11 -3.75
N PHE A 76 10.84 1.22 -4.14
CA PHE A 76 11.64 2.41 -3.98
C PHE A 76 10.97 3.62 -4.66
N MET A 77 10.66 3.54 -5.94
CA MET A 77 10.01 4.64 -6.65
C MET A 77 8.66 5.02 -6.05
N LEU A 78 7.79 4.04 -5.74
CA LEU A 78 6.52 4.31 -5.08
C LEU A 78 6.70 5.06 -3.74
N ARG A 79 7.74 4.70 -2.99
CA ARG A 79 8.04 5.31 -1.68
C ARG A 79 8.56 6.74 -1.84
N TYR A 80 9.55 6.96 -2.69
CA TYR A 80 10.17 8.28 -2.81
C TYR A 80 9.29 9.27 -3.58
N THR A 81 8.53 8.82 -4.59
CA THR A 81 7.54 9.65 -5.26
C THR A 81 6.42 10.09 -4.32
N THR A 82 6.11 9.31 -3.27
CA THR A 82 5.14 9.75 -2.25
C THR A 82 5.53 11.10 -1.63
N PHE A 83 6.82 11.36 -1.36
CA PHE A 83 7.26 12.66 -0.83
C PHE A 83 6.95 13.80 -1.79
N VAL A 84 7.18 13.59 -3.09
CA VAL A 84 6.87 14.56 -4.15
C VAL A 84 5.37 14.81 -4.22
N LEU A 85 4.56 13.75 -4.25
CA LEU A 85 3.10 13.88 -4.30
C LEU A 85 2.56 14.65 -3.09
N LYS A 86 3.06 14.37 -1.88
CA LYS A 86 2.70 15.10 -0.67
C LYS A 86 3.13 16.56 -0.72
N ARG A 87 4.35 16.84 -1.19
CA ARG A 87 4.89 18.20 -1.28
C ARG A 87 4.06 19.09 -2.22
N TYR A 88 3.53 18.52 -3.30
CA TYR A 88 2.77 19.25 -4.32
C TYR A 88 1.23 19.02 -4.24
N ASN A 89 0.73 18.34 -3.20
CA ASN A 89 -0.70 18.03 -3.01
C ASN A 89 -1.34 17.26 -4.20
N LEU A 90 -0.58 16.33 -4.80
CA LEU A 90 -0.98 15.55 -5.97
C LEU A 90 -1.51 14.14 -5.62
N GLU A 91 -1.86 13.88 -4.37
CA GLU A 91 -2.32 12.55 -3.92
C GLU A 91 -3.59 12.08 -4.63
N HIS A 92 -4.46 13.02 -4.99
CA HIS A 92 -5.68 12.76 -5.75
C HIS A 92 -5.43 12.29 -7.20
N MET A 93 -4.20 12.46 -7.70
CA MET A 93 -3.81 12.08 -9.06
C MET A 93 -3.38 10.62 -9.18
N VAL A 94 -3.25 9.91 -8.06
CA VAL A 94 -2.78 8.53 -7.99
C VAL A 94 -3.75 7.65 -7.21
N THR A 95 -3.62 6.34 -7.39
CA THR A 95 -4.38 5.32 -6.68
C THR A 95 -3.41 4.37 -5.97
N PRO A 96 -3.71 3.96 -4.74
CA PRO A 96 -2.86 3.02 -4.00
C PRO A 96 -2.80 1.67 -4.71
N LEU A 97 -1.59 1.14 -4.87
CA LEU A 97 -1.33 -0.14 -5.52
C LEU A 97 -1.13 -1.25 -4.49
N ASP A 98 -1.68 -2.42 -4.79
CA ASP A 98 -1.40 -3.64 -4.02
C ASP A 98 0.06 -4.08 -4.28
N PRO A 99 0.92 -4.17 -3.24
CA PRO A 99 2.31 -4.56 -3.41
C PRO A 99 2.50 -5.93 -4.07
N THR A 100 1.54 -6.85 -3.86
CA THR A 100 1.56 -8.18 -4.46
C THR A 100 1.32 -8.09 -5.97
N LEU A 101 0.37 -7.25 -6.40
CA LEU A 101 0.13 -7.00 -7.82
C LEU A 101 1.32 -6.30 -8.48
N VAL A 102 1.99 -5.40 -7.77
CA VAL A 102 3.23 -4.78 -8.26
C VAL A 102 4.31 -5.83 -8.48
N ALA A 103 4.50 -6.77 -7.54
CA ALA A 103 5.47 -7.86 -7.70
C ALA A 103 5.18 -8.75 -8.90
N ILE A 104 3.90 -9.17 -9.05
CA ILE A 104 3.46 -9.97 -10.19
C ILE A 104 3.67 -9.20 -11.50
N ALA A 105 3.33 -7.91 -11.53
CA ALA A 105 3.52 -7.08 -12.72
C ALA A 105 5.00 -6.99 -13.10
N VAL A 106 5.89 -6.70 -12.15
CA VAL A 106 7.34 -6.64 -12.39
C VAL A 106 7.85 -7.95 -12.98
N LEU A 107 7.45 -9.09 -12.42
CA LEU A 107 7.84 -10.40 -12.96
C LEU A 107 7.42 -10.57 -14.44
N VAL A 108 6.25 -10.07 -14.82
CA VAL A 108 5.72 -10.17 -16.18
C VAL A 108 6.40 -9.20 -17.15
N TYR A 109 6.58 -7.92 -16.77
CA TYR A 109 7.12 -6.92 -17.69
C TYR A 109 8.64 -6.79 -17.67
N ALA A 110 9.33 -7.37 -16.67
CA ALA A 110 10.78 -7.26 -16.54
C ALA A 110 11.51 -7.69 -17.82
N ALA A 111 11.26 -8.91 -18.30
CA ALA A 111 11.97 -9.44 -19.47
C ALA A 111 11.68 -8.66 -20.76
N PRO A 112 10.40 -8.33 -21.10
CA PRO A 112 10.11 -7.43 -22.22
C PRO A 112 10.80 -6.07 -22.10
N MET A 113 10.87 -5.51 -20.88
CA MET A 113 11.51 -4.21 -20.66
C MET A 113 13.01 -4.27 -20.89
N VAL A 114 13.71 -5.31 -20.40
CA VAL A 114 15.14 -5.52 -20.68
C VAL A 114 15.37 -5.65 -22.18
N TYR A 115 14.56 -6.45 -22.87
CA TYR A 115 14.66 -6.62 -24.31
C TYR A 115 14.50 -5.30 -25.06
N LEU A 116 13.49 -4.49 -24.70
CA LEU A 116 13.28 -3.17 -25.29
C LEU A 116 14.45 -2.22 -25.01
N ILE A 117 14.97 -2.21 -23.79
CA ILE A 117 16.14 -1.41 -23.43
C ILE A 117 17.33 -1.83 -24.31
N SER A 118 17.62 -3.12 -24.43
CA SER A 118 18.81 -3.63 -25.13
C SER A 118 18.74 -3.48 -26.66
N THR A 119 17.54 -3.43 -27.24
CA THR A 119 17.36 -3.41 -28.70
C THR A 119 17.04 -2.02 -29.26
N THR A 120 16.87 -1.00 -28.41
CA THR A 120 16.49 0.35 -28.84
C THR A 120 17.48 1.40 -28.33
N SER A 121 17.35 2.63 -28.84
CA SER A 121 18.14 3.78 -28.41
C SER A 121 17.91 4.18 -26.94
N ILE A 122 16.98 3.53 -26.22
CA ILE A 122 16.81 3.70 -24.77
C ILE A 122 18.10 3.34 -24.04
N MET A 123 18.86 2.34 -24.52
CA MET A 123 20.17 2.00 -23.96
C MET A 123 21.10 3.21 -23.95
N ALA A 124 21.18 3.97 -25.05
CA ALA A 124 22.02 5.16 -25.13
C ALA A 124 21.60 6.26 -24.14
N VAL A 125 20.29 6.42 -23.89
CA VAL A 125 19.78 7.35 -22.87
C VAL A 125 20.19 6.87 -21.46
N GLN A 126 20.13 5.56 -21.20
CA GLN A 126 20.55 5.00 -19.92
C GLN A 126 22.05 5.21 -19.67
N HIS A 127 22.89 4.99 -20.69
CA HIS A 127 24.33 5.29 -20.61
C HIS A 127 24.58 6.78 -20.35
N ALA A 128 23.91 7.67 -21.09
CA ALA A 128 24.07 9.12 -20.93
C ALA A 128 23.67 9.63 -19.53
N LEU A 129 22.72 8.96 -18.85
CA LEU A 129 22.31 9.29 -17.48
C LEU A 129 23.37 8.91 -16.43
N TRP A 130 24.25 7.97 -16.74
CA TRP A 130 25.23 7.41 -15.80
C TRP A 130 26.67 7.83 -16.10
N GLU A 131 26.99 8.11 -17.36
CA GLU A 131 28.33 8.53 -17.81
C GLU A 131 28.93 9.69 -16.99
N PRO A 132 28.17 10.72 -16.55
CA PRO A 132 28.73 11.80 -15.73
C PRO A 132 29.17 11.39 -14.32
N LEU A 133 28.71 10.23 -13.81
CA LEU A 133 29.04 9.73 -12.47
C LEU A 133 30.29 8.84 -12.48
N ILE A 134 30.77 8.41 -13.65
CA ILE A 134 31.92 7.51 -13.78
C ILE A 134 33.22 8.31 -13.90
N SER A 135 34.24 7.92 -13.15
CA SER A 135 35.59 8.48 -13.27
C SER A 135 36.16 8.20 -14.67
N ALA A 136 36.88 9.16 -15.25
CA ALA A 136 37.46 9.02 -16.60
C ALA A 136 38.35 7.77 -16.76
N ALA A 137 38.90 7.23 -15.66
CA ALA A 137 39.73 6.03 -15.64
C ALA A 137 38.94 4.72 -15.80
N GLU A 138 37.63 4.71 -15.54
CA GLU A 138 36.78 3.50 -15.50
C GLU A 138 35.79 3.45 -16.68
N LYS A 139 35.84 4.46 -17.57
CA LYS A 139 34.99 4.53 -18.77
C LYS A 139 35.22 3.31 -19.66
N GLY A 140 34.14 2.57 -19.94
CA GLY A 140 34.16 1.35 -20.75
C GLY A 140 34.44 0.04 -20.00
N GLN A 141 34.71 0.10 -18.69
CA GLN A 141 34.85 -1.09 -17.82
C GLN A 141 33.77 -1.17 -16.74
N ALA A 142 33.19 -0.04 -16.34
CA ALA A 142 32.13 0.00 -15.35
C ALA A 142 30.81 -0.58 -15.89
N ILE A 143 30.01 -1.20 -15.02
CA ILE A 143 28.64 -1.63 -15.36
C ILE A 143 27.71 -0.40 -15.23
N GLU A 144 27.32 0.18 -16.36
CA GLU A 144 26.81 1.56 -16.44
C GLU A 144 25.27 1.72 -16.30
N ILE A 145 24.54 0.69 -15.87
CA ILE A 145 23.08 0.62 -16.14
C ILE A 145 22.20 0.85 -14.90
N PHE A 146 22.76 1.07 -13.70
CA PHE A 146 22.01 0.97 -12.45
C PHE A 146 20.93 2.04 -12.24
N LEU A 147 21.23 3.33 -12.46
CA LEU A 147 20.20 4.37 -12.34
C LEU A 147 19.15 4.27 -13.44
N GLY A 148 19.59 4.02 -14.68
CA GLY A 148 18.69 3.86 -15.83
C GLY A 148 17.70 2.72 -15.63
N VAL A 149 18.16 1.55 -15.20
CA VAL A 149 17.32 0.38 -14.90
C VAL A 149 16.43 0.64 -13.69
N THR A 150 16.94 1.26 -12.63
CA THR A 150 16.14 1.61 -11.45
C THR A 150 14.96 2.52 -11.84
N MET A 151 15.20 3.53 -12.67
CA MET A 151 14.15 4.41 -13.18
C MET A 151 13.19 3.69 -14.13
N ALA A 152 13.70 2.89 -15.06
CA ALA A 152 12.90 2.18 -16.04
C ALA A 152 11.93 1.20 -15.37
N PHE A 153 12.41 0.37 -14.44
CA PHE A 153 11.59 -0.59 -13.72
C PHE A 153 10.73 0.08 -12.66
N GLY A 154 11.26 1.09 -11.98
CA GLY A 154 10.58 1.77 -10.89
C GLY A 154 9.44 2.68 -11.35
N ALA A 155 9.50 3.24 -12.56
CA ALA A 155 8.49 4.16 -13.07
C ALA A 155 7.20 3.48 -13.54
N VAL A 156 7.24 2.21 -13.95
CA VAL A 156 6.06 1.51 -14.52
C VAL A 156 4.87 1.49 -13.56
N PRO A 157 5.01 1.16 -12.27
CA PRO A 157 3.89 1.22 -11.32
C PRO A 157 3.33 2.63 -11.15
N LEU A 158 4.15 3.68 -11.23
CA LEU A 158 3.68 5.07 -11.16
C LEU A 158 2.77 5.40 -12.34
N TRP A 159 3.21 5.03 -13.55
CA TRP A 159 2.41 5.18 -14.77
C TRP A 159 1.11 4.39 -14.68
N PHE A 160 1.17 3.15 -14.19
CA PHE A 160 -0.02 2.32 -14.00
C PHE A 160 -1.01 2.96 -13.00
N SER A 161 -0.53 3.43 -11.84
CA SER A 161 -1.36 4.12 -10.83
C SER A 161 -2.03 5.37 -11.40
N ARG A 162 -1.27 6.16 -12.17
CA ARG A 162 -1.76 7.38 -12.81
C ARG A 162 -2.79 7.09 -13.89
N LEU A 163 -2.51 6.13 -14.78
CA LEU A 163 -3.40 5.69 -15.84
C LEU A 163 -4.70 5.14 -15.27
N TRP A 164 -4.61 4.30 -14.25
CA TRP A 164 -5.79 3.75 -13.55
C TRP A 164 -6.68 4.87 -12.99
N THR A 165 -6.06 5.86 -12.34
CA THR A 165 -6.79 7.02 -11.78
C THR A 165 -7.47 7.84 -12.87
N TRP A 166 -6.78 8.05 -13.99
CA TRP A 166 -7.34 8.74 -15.15
C TRP A 166 -8.51 7.97 -15.77
N CYS A 167 -8.39 6.66 -15.96
CA CYS A 167 -9.47 5.80 -16.47
C CYS A 167 -10.69 5.88 -15.56
N ARG A 168 -10.49 5.77 -14.24
CA ARG A 168 -11.57 5.88 -13.24
C ARG A 168 -12.25 7.24 -13.30
N ASN A 169 -11.48 8.33 -13.35
CA ASN A 169 -12.02 9.68 -13.40
C ASN A 169 -12.75 9.97 -14.73
N ARG A 170 -12.33 9.35 -15.83
CA ARG A 170 -13.08 9.41 -17.10
C ARG A 170 -14.39 8.65 -17.01
N GLN A 171 -14.38 7.46 -16.43
CA GLN A 171 -15.60 6.66 -16.23
C GLN A 171 -16.62 7.40 -15.35
N THR A 172 -16.18 8.07 -14.28
CA THR A 172 -17.09 8.87 -13.44
C THR A 172 -17.63 10.11 -14.15
N LYS A 173 -16.82 10.76 -15.02
CA LYS A 173 -17.32 11.86 -15.86
C LYS A 173 -18.38 11.39 -16.87
N ILE A 174 -18.16 10.24 -17.51
CA ILE A 174 -19.08 9.69 -18.53
C ILE A 174 -20.38 9.19 -17.91
N ARG A 175 -20.32 8.49 -16.77
CA ARG A 175 -21.50 7.95 -16.07
C ARG A 175 -22.23 8.99 -15.20
N GLY A 176 -21.76 10.24 -15.22
CA GLY A 176 -22.18 11.30 -14.32
C GLY A 176 -21.63 11.12 -12.90
N PRO A 177 -21.53 12.19 -12.10
CA PRO A 177 -21.30 12.06 -10.68
C PRO A 177 -22.52 11.36 -10.10
N SER A 178 -22.47 10.03 -9.96
CA SER A 178 -23.27 9.40 -8.91
C SER A 178 -22.90 10.17 -7.66
N HIS A 179 -23.89 10.76 -6.97
CA HIS A 179 -23.77 11.23 -5.60
C HIS A 179 -23.37 10.01 -4.75
N THR A 180 -22.12 9.58 -4.90
CA THR A 180 -21.58 8.37 -4.32
C THR A 180 -21.13 8.83 -2.96
N ILE A 181 -22.10 9.07 -2.08
CA ILE A 181 -21.90 8.80 -0.67
C ILE A 181 -21.43 7.36 -0.69
N VAL A 182 -20.12 7.16 -0.60
CA VAL A 182 -19.51 5.85 -0.52
C VAL A 182 -20.18 5.23 0.69
N LYS A 183 -21.08 4.30 0.46
CA LYS A 183 -21.73 3.62 1.55
C LYS A 183 -20.62 2.90 2.29
N PHE A 184 -20.54 3.05 3.61
CA PHE A 184 -19.59 2.28 4.43
C PHE A 184 -19.64 0.79 4.07
N SER A 185 -20.81 0.28 3.66
CA SER A 185 -20.99 -1.08 3.12
C SER A 185 -20.04 -1.46 1.98
N GLU A 186 -19.60 -0.52 1.13
CA GLU A 186 -18.64 -0.79 0.04
C GLU A 186 -17.21 -0.98 0.54
N LEU A 187 -16.82 -0.32 1.63
CA LEU A 187 -15.51 -0.51 2.29
C LEU A 187 -15.41 -1.88 2.97
N ASN A 188 -16.57 -2.51 3.16
CA ASN A 188 -16.75 -3.77 3.86
C ASN A 188 -16.83 -4.95 2.87
N LEU A 189 -16.93 -4.66 1.56
CA LEU A 189 -16.94 -5.69 0.54
C LEU A 189 -15.59 -6.40 0.49
N LEU A 190 -15.64 -7.72 0.32
CA LEU A 190 -14.44 -8.53 0.05
C LEU A 190 -13.62 -7.96 -1.12
N MET A 191 -14.31 -7.42 -2.13
CA MET A 191 -13.72 -6.80 -3.32
C MET A 191 -13.02 -5.46 -3.05
N PHE A 192 -13.11 -4.91 -1.85
CA PHE A 192 -12.33 -3.74 -1.47
C PHE A 192 -10.92 -4.13 -0.98
N ASN A 193 -10.73 -5.37 -0.53
CA ASN A 193 -9.44 -5.84 -0.03
C ASN A 193 -8.41 -6.10 -1.13
N ASP A 194 -7.14 -6.24 -0.76
CA ASP A 194 -6.05 -6.57 -1.68
C ASP A 194 -6.17 -8.01 -2.21
N ILE A 195 -5.57 -8.32 -3.36
CA ILE A 195 -5.79 -9.60 -4.04
C ILE A 195 -5.38 -10.77 -3.16
N LYS A 196 -4.29 -10.61 -2.42
CA LYS A 196 -3.79 -11.59 -1.46
C LYS A 196 -4.84 -11.91 -0.38
N GLN A 197 -5.47 -10.90 0.19
CA GLN A 197 -6.52 -11.08 1.19
C GLN A 197 -7.78 -11.72 0.58
N ARG A 198 -8.16 -11.34 -0.65
CA ARG A 198 -9.29 -11.98 -1.34
C ARG A 198 -9.05 -13.47 -1.55
N VAL A 199 -7.86 -13.82 -2.00
CA VAL A 199 -7.44 -15.21 -2.20
C VAL A 199 -7.46 -15.94 -0.86
N ALA A 200 -6.84 -15.38 0.19
CA ALA A 200 -6.84 -16.01 1.52
C ALA A 200 -8.27 -16.23 2.06
N PHE A 201 -9.14 -15.22 1.97
CA PHE A 201 -10.52 -15.38 2.43
C PHE A 201 -11.30 -16.41 1.61
N HIS A 202 -11.02 -16.52 0.31
CA HIS A 202 -11.60 -17.56 -0.55
C HIS A 202 -11.09 -18.95 -0.17
N THR A 203 -9.77 -19.15 -0.09
CA THR A 203 -9.15 -20.46 0.16
C THR A 203 -9.49 -21.01 1.55
N PHE A 204 -9.59 -20.15 2.56
CA PHE A 204 -9.97 -20.56 3.91
C PHE A 204 -11.49 -20.58 4.16
N GLY A 205 -12.32 -20.38 3.12
CA GLY A 205 -13.79 -20.40 3.25
C GLY A 205 -14.38 -19.29 4.14
N LEU A 206 -13.58 -18.27 4.45
CA LEU A 206 -13.93 -17.17 5.36
C LEU A 206 -14.92 -16.20 4.71
N GLN A 207 -15.11 -16.23 3.40
CA GLN A 207 -16.09 -15.37 2.70
C GLN A 207 -17.50 -15.48 3.29
N ARG A 208 -17.94 -16.70 3.63
CA ARG A 208 -19.25 -16.94 4.28
C ARG A 208 -19.29 -16.42 5.70
N LYS A 209 -18.16 -16.43 6.41
CA LYS A 209 -18.05 -15.82 7.73
C LYS A 209 -18.14 -14.30 7.66
N PHE A 210 -17.73 -13.65 6.56
CA PHE A 210 -17.68 -12.17 6.46
C PHE A 210 -18.81 -11.52 5.63
N THR A 211 -19.98 -12.16 5.54
CA THR A 211 -21.21 -11.57 4.94
C THR A 211 -21.78 -10.38 5.74
N PRO A 212 -22.52 -9.44 5.13
CA PRO A 212 -22.93 -8.20 5.78
C PRO A 212 -24.12 -8.41 6.73
N SER A 213 -23.87 -8.78 8.00
CA SER A 213 -24.92 -8.84 9.04
C SER A 213 -24.82 -7.71 10.08
N GLN A 214 -23.63 -7.15 10.32
CA GLN A 214 -23.35 -5.89 11.02
C GLN A 214 -21.82 -5.69 10.96
N PHE A 215 -21.36 -4.53 10.47
CA PHE A 215 -19.93 -4.27 10.27
C PHE A 215 -19.57 -2.87 10.75
N GLU A 216 -18.53 -2.79 11.56
CA GLU A 216 -17.91 -1.58 12.06
C GLU A 216 -16.48 -1.42 11.53
N GLY A 217 -16.09 -0.16 11.37
CA GLY A 217 -14.75 0.24 10.96
C GLY A 217 -14.59 0.52 9.47
N GLY A 218 -13.34 0.69 9.06
CA GLY A 218 -12.98 1.30 7.77
C GLY A 218 -13.06 2.82 7.76
N SER A 219 -13.17 3.47 8.92
CA SER A 219 -13.22 4.94 9.05
C SER A 219 -12.02 5.61 8.38
N LEU A 220 -10.83 5.02 8.52
CA LEU A 220 -9.60 5.48 7.87
C LEU A 220 -9.76 5.53 6.34
N TYR A 221 -10.33 4.49 5.73
CA TYR A 221 -10.52 4.45 4.28
C TYR A 221 -11.66 5.33 3.81
N ALA A 222 -12.69 5.53 4.63
CA ALA A 222 -13.72 6.53 4.39
C ALA A 222 -13.09 7.94 4.33
N LEU A 223 -12.21 8.25 5.29
CA LEU A 223 -11.48 9.51 5.33
C LEU A 223 -10.55 9.69 4.12
N HIS A 224 -9.82 8.64 3.70
CA HIS A 224 -8.99 8.68 2.48
C HIS A 224 -9.81 8.95 1.21
N LYS A 225 -11.03 8.40 1.13
CA LYS A 225 -11.91 8.66 -0.02
C LYS A 225 -12.51 10.07 0.01
N HIS A 226 -12.77 10.61 1.20
CA HIS A 226 -13.24 11.99 1.35
C HIS A 226 -12.16 13.00 0.95
N ASN A 227 -10.93 12.81 1.42
CA ASN A 227 -9.78 13.63 1.03
C ASN A 227 -8.51 12.77 0.96
N ALA A 228 -7.92 12.68 -0.24
CA ALA A 228 -6.75 11.85 -0.50
C ALA A 228 -5.51 12.28 0.31
N LYS A 229 -5.47 13.53 0.79
CA LYS A 229 -4.38 14.03 1.64
C LYS A 229 -4.25 13.27 2.96
N TYR A 230 -5.33 12.68 3.48
CA TYR A 230 -5.26 11.88 4.70
C TYR A 230 -4.53 10.56 4.53
N ASN A 231 -4.33 10.08 3.29
CA ASN A 231 -3.53 8.89 3.07
C ASN A 231 -2.05 9.24 3.15
N ARG A 232 -1.35 8.70 4.16
CA ARG A 232 0.09 8.93 4.36
C ARG A 232 0.94 8.39 3.20
N MET A 233 0.50 7.29 2.58
CA MET A 233 1.20 6.60 1.50
C MET A 233 0.24 6.38 0.31
N PRO A 234 -0.06 7.42 -0.49
CA PRO A 234 -1.07 7.38 -1.54
C PRO A 234 -0.80 6.35 -2.64
N LEU A 235 0.45 5.89 -2.78
CA LEU A 235 0.87 4.90 -3.77
C LEU A 235 0.88 3.46 -3.26
N PHE A 236 0.81 3.23 -1.95
CA PHE A 236 0.76 1.89 -1.37
C PHE A 236 -0.62 1.58 -0.81
N SER A 237 -1.14 0.42 -1.15
CA SER A 237 -2.26 -0.15 -0.42
C SER A 237 -1.76 -0.77 0.88
N HIS A 238 -2.31 -0.30 2.00
CA HIS A 238 -2.07 -0.87 3.32
C HIS A 238 -3.17 -1.84 3.78
N ARG A 239 -4.17 -2.09 2.94
CA ARG A 239 -5.32 -2.95 3.27
C ARG A 239 -4.89 -4.36 3.67
N GLY A 240 -3.85 -4.90 3.02
CA GLY A 240 -3.21 -6.17 3.38
C GLY A 240 -2.87 -6.32 4.87
N SER A 241 -2.54 -5.21 5.54
CA SER A 241 -2.13 -5.19 6.96
C SER A 241 -3.28 -5.02 7.96
N ASP A 242 -4.50 -4.80 7.49
CA ASP A 242 -5.66 -4.65 8.37
C ASP A 242 -6.00 -5.97 9.06
N CYS A 243 -6.48 -5.86 10.30
CA CYS A 243 -7.00 -6.99 11.05
C CYS A 243 -8.53 -7.02 10.96
N PHE A 244 -9.10 -8.23 10.95
CA PHE A 244 -10.53 -8.44 10.98
C PHE A 244 -10.90 -9.16 12.27
N VAL A 245 -11.88 -8.65 13.00
CA VAL A 245 -12.39 -9.25 14.24
C VAL A 245 -13.82 -9.71 14.01
N ALA A 246 -14.08 -10.98 14.27
CA ALA A 246 -15.43 -11.55 14.25
C ALA A 246 -15.87 -11.86 15.68
N CYS A 247 -16.97 -11.26 16.11
CA CYS A 247 -17.49 -11.39 17.47
C CYS A 247 -18.78 -12.21 17.49
N TYR A 248 -18.82 -13.21 18.36
CA TYR A 248 -19.91 -14.18 18.45
C TYR A 248 -20.64 -14.08 19.79
N THR A 249 -21.94 -14.33 19.77
CA THR A 249 -22.77 -14.47 20.97
C THR A 249 -22.52 -15.81 21.67
N ALA A 250 -23.03 -15.95 22.90
CA ALA A 250 -23.04 -17.24 23.62
C ALA A 250 -23.66 -18.39 22.82
N SER A 251 -24.64 -18.10 21.96
CA SER A 251 -25.28 -19.07 21.05
C SER A 251 -24.45 -19.43 19.82
N GLY A 252 -23.24 -18.87 19.67
CA GLY A 252 -22.37 -19.07 18.50
C GLY A 252 -22.78 -18.28 17.26
N LEU A 253 -23.76 -17.38 17.38
CA LEU A 253 -24.19 -16.51 16.27
C LEU A 253 -23.22 -15.36 16.10
N LEU A 254 -22.83 -15.09 14.86
CA LEU A 254 -21.96 -13.96 14.52
C LEU A 254 -22.72 -12.64 14.63
N LYS A 255 -22.37 -11.83 15.63
CA LYS A 255 -23.06 -10.57 15.95
C LYS A 255 -22.41 -9.38 15.27
N LEU A 256 -21.10 -9.24 15.40
CA LEU A 256 -20.37 -8.05 14.96
C LEU A 256 -19.09 -8.40 14.20
N LYS A 257 -18.78 -7.60 13.18
CA LYS A 257 -17.52 -7.63 12.47
C LYS A 257 -16.85 -6.28 12.57
N CYS A 258 -15.57 -6.28 12.88
CA CYS A 258 -14.77 -5.07 12.91
C CYS A 258 -13.61 -5.20 11.92
N ARG A 259 -13.37 -4.16 11.12
CA ARG A 259 -12.08 -3.98 10.44
C ARG A 259 -11.25 -3.00 11.25
N LEU A 260 -10.04 -3.42 11.56
CA LEU A 260 -9.07 -2.64 12.29
C LEU A 260 -7.95 -2.24 11.34
N SER A 261 -7.74 -0.95 11.20
CA SER A 261 -6.70 -0.37 10.34
C SER A 261 -5.64 0.30 11.20
N LEU A 262 -4.39 0.30 10.76
CA LEU A 262 -3.31 0.93 11.52
C LEU A 262 -3.38 2.45 11.42
N TRP A 263 -3.39 3.12 12.57
CA TRP A 263 -3.37 4.59 12.62
C TRP A 263 -2.12 5.19 11.95
N ARG A 264 -1.02 4.43 11.86
CA ARG A 264 0.22 4.88 11.22
C ARG A 264 0.04 5.19 9.73
N CYS A 265 -0.98 4.64 9.09
CA CYS A 265 -1.34 4.88 7.70
C CYS A 265 -2.11 6.20 7.49
N LEU A 266 -2.58 6.83 8.57
CA LEU A 266 -3.18 8.16 8.57
C LEU A 266 -2.09 9.25 8.51
N ASP A 267 -2.27 10.21 7.62
CA ASP A 267 -1.63 11.50 7.66
C ASP A 267 -2.54 12.47 8.42
N ARG A 268 -2.04 13.03 9.53
CA ARG A 268 -2.84 13.93 10.38
C ARG A 268 -2.87 15.36 9.86
N ILE A 269 -2.02 15.71 8.88
CA ILE A 269 -1.93 17.05 8.29
C ILE A 269 -1.80 18.13 9.37
N GLU A 270 -0.86 17.94 10.30
CA GLU A 270 -0.68 18.79 11.51
C GLU A 270 -0.39 20.27 11.21
N ARG A 271 -0.09 20.62 9.97
CA ARG A 271 0.27 21.98 9.53
C ARG A 271 -0.92 22.79 9.01
N ASP A 272 -2.07 22.16 8.82
CA ASP A 272 -3.27 22.77 8.23
C ASP A 272 -4.39 22.71 9.28
N ASP A 273 -4.69 23.83 9.93
CA ASP A 273 -5.62 23.87 11.08
C ASP A 273 -7.05 23.42 10.72
N ASP A 274 -7.46 23.58 9.46
CA ASP A 274 -8.79 23.22 8.97
C ASP A 274 -8.92 21.72 8.68
N LEU A 275 -7.82 21.09 8.22
CA LEU A 275 -7.76 19.67 7.88
C LEU A 275 -7.04 18.82 8.93
N CYS A 276 -6.56 19.41 10.03
CA CYS A 276 -5.80 18.69 11.03
C CYS A 276 -6.66 17.66 11.77
N VAL A 277 -6.23 16.40 11.74
CA VAL A 277 -6.81 15.36 12.59
C VAL A 277 -6.13 15.39 13.95
N ARG A 278 -6.85 15.86 14.96
CA ARG A 278 -6.32 15.99 16.32
C ARG A 278 -6.24 14.63 17.02
N LEU A 279 -5.34 14.51 17.98
CA LEU A 279 -5.33 13.36 18.88
C LEU A 279 -6.09 13.74 20.14
N CYS A 280 -6.99 12.86 20.55
CA CYS A 280 -7.63 12.99 21.83
C CYS A 280 -6.64 12.66 22.95
N GLU A 281 -6.53 13.54 23.95
CA GLU A 281 -5.75 13.31 25.17
C GLU A 281 -6.57 12.61 26.26
N THR A 282 -7.91 12.59 26.11
CA THR A 282 -8.79 11.88 27.03
C THR A 282 -8.58 10.37 26.91
N LYS A 283 -8.41 9.68 28.04
CA LYS A 283 -8.45 8.21 28.07
C LYS A 283 -9.89 7.74 27.91
N HIS A 284 -10.23 7.26 26.72
CA HIS A 284 -11.52 6.63 26.49
C HIS A 284 -11.54 5.23 27.10
N LYS A 285 -12.71 4.80 27.59
CA LYS A 285 -12.91 3.44 28.16
C LYS A 285 -12.79 2.34 27.11
N ASP A 286 -12.91 2.68 25.83
CA ASP A 286 -12.80 1.72 24.73
C ASP A 286 -11.36 1.22 24.58
N CYS A 287 -11.18 -0.06 24.26
CA CYS A 287 -9.84 -0.64 24.06
C CYS A 287 -9.25 -0.30 22.68
N LEU A 288 -10.11 -0.02 21.69
CA LEU A 288 -9.74 0.36 20.33
C LEU A 288 -9.82 1.87 20.15
N SER A 289 -9.03 2.39 19.21
CA SER A 289 -9.11 3.80 18.84
C SER A 289 -10.25 4.02 17.84
N ARG A 290 -10.90 5.18 17.90
CA ARG A 290 -11.93 5.61 16.95
C ARG A 290 -11.51 6.88 16.23
N LEU A 291 -11.89 6.99 14.97
CA LEU A 291 -11.67 8.16 14.14
C LEU A 291 -13.03 8.71 13.74
N ASP A 292 -13.47 9.75 14.45
CA ASP A 292 -14.75 10.40 14.23
C ASP A 292 -14.71 11.86 14.74
N GLY A 293 -15.82 12.58 14.57
CA GLY A 293 -16.00 13.94 15.07
C GLY A 293 -16.72 14.00 16.42
N THR A 294 -16.73 12.91 17.21
CA THR A 294 -17.48 12.91 18.47
C THR A 294 -16.83 13.83 19.51
N ALA A 295 -17.64 14.70 20.12
CA ALA A 295 -17.13 15.59 21.15
C ALA A 295 -16.74 14.79 22.41
N CYS A 296 -15.63 15.18 23.04
CA CYS A 296 -15.17 14.63 24.32
C CYS A 296 -14.62 15.75 25.20
N MET A 297 -14.13 15.42 26.40
CA MET A 297 -13.62 16.41 27.35
C MET A 297 -12.46 17.25 26.78
N THR A 298 -11.63 16.70 25.90
CA THR A 298 -10.46 17.38 25.32
C THR A 298 -10.65 17.78 23.85
N PHE A 299 -11.78 17.42 23.22
CA PHE A 299 -12.02 17.73 21.81
C PHE A 299 -13.46 18.20 21.64
N GLN A 300 -13.61 19.44 21.16
CA GLN A 300 -14.88 19.94 20.66
C GLN A 300 -14.77 20.16 19.15
N PRO A 301 -15.63 19.53 18.34
CA PRO A 301 -15.61 19.74 16.90
C PRO A 301 -15.98 21.19 16.59
N THR A 302 -15.11 21.89 15.85
CA THR A 302 -15.33 23.28 15.42
C THR A 302 -16.21 23.35 14.17
N GLY A 303 -16.40 22.23 13.47
CA GLY A 303 -17.29 22.10 12.32
C GLY A 303 -17.62 20.65 11.98
N PRO A 304 -18.50 20.42 10.97
CA PRO A 304 -18.97 19.08 10.59
C PRO A 304 -17.86 18.21 9.98
N ALA A 305 -16.77 18.80 9.53
CA ALA A 305 -15.61 18.10 8.98
C ALA A 305 -14.49 17.83 10.01
N SER A 306 -14.63 18.33 11.24
CA SER A 306 -13.62 18.14 12.28
C SER A 306 -13.52 16.67 12.65
N GLN A 307 -12.30 16.12 12.60
CA GLN A 307 -12.00 14.72 12.92
C GLN A 307 -11.00 14.65 14.07
N CYS A 308 -11.17 13.66 14.94
CA CYS A 308 -10.27 13.38 16.04
C CYS A 308 -10.00 11.87 16.13
N VAL A 309 -8.77 11.51 16.49
CA VAL A 309 -8.44 10.13 16.89
C VAL A 309 -8.64 10.00 18.39
N HIS A 310 -9.74 9.39 18.78
CA HIS A 310 -10.04 9.00 20.14
C HIS A 310 -9.26 7.75 20.49
N ARG A 311 -8.18 7.90 21.27
CA ARG A 311 -7.32 6.77 21.65
C ARG A 311 -7.98 5.92 22.72
N GLY A 312 -7.95 4.60 22.52
CA GLY A 312 -8.40 3.65 23.54
C GLY A 312 -7.49 3.61 24.77
N VAL A 313 -7.93 2.91 25.83
CA VAL A 313 -7.31 2.85 27.18
C VAL A 313 -5.78 2.65 27.17
N ASN A 314 -5.25 1.94 26.17
CA ASN A 314 -3.81 1.60 26.05
C ASN A 314 -3.12 2.27 24.85
N ALA A 315 -3.63 3.40 24.35
CA ALA A 315 -3.11 4.05 23.14
C ALA A 315 -2.99 3.08 21.95
N SER A 316 -4.03 2.26 21.74
CA SER A 316 -4.04 1.21 20.72
C SER A 316 -3.69 1.77 19.34
N PRO A 317 -2.77 1.10 18.59
CA PRO A 317 -2.41 1.53 17.25
C PRO A 317 -3.49 1.21 16.21
N TRP A 318 -4.57 0.52 16.62
CA TRP A 318 -5.65 0.09 15.74
C TRP A 318 -6.84 1.04 15.83
N ILE A 319 -7.29 1.50 14.67
CA ILE A 319 -8.50 2.30 14.48
C ILE A 319 -9.58 1.41 13.88
N LEU A 320 -10.80 1.53 14.39
CA LEU A 320 -12.00 1.01 13.74
C LEU A 320 -12.28 1.78 12.45
#